data_AF-A0A1Y3ARC2-F1
#
_entry.id   AF-A0A1Y3ARC2-F1
#
_cell.length_a   1.000
_cell.length_b   1.000
_cell.length_c   1.000
_cell.angle_alpha   90.00
_cell.angle_beta   90.00
_cell.angle_gamma   90.00
#
_symmetry.space_group_name_H-M   'P 1'
#
loop_
_entity.id
_entity.type
_entity.pdbx_description
1 polymer ?
#
loop_
_entity_poly.entity_id
_entity_poly.type
_entity_poly.pdbx_seq_one_letter_code
_entity_poly.pdbx_strand_id
1 'polypeptide(L)'
;MSIIAFALFINYVIPSCYAYSDTVHFEVKENSPPQTYVGRIPTKNGFHYHINDDSPIEFHLDSETGVIVTTDVPLDRESNALYNFVILSSSPTYPIQVKIRVLDVNDNGPIWPDYINTNLTFSESAPIGT
;
A
#
# COMPACT_ATOMS: atom_id res chain seq x y z
N MET A 1 27.14 28.86 16.82
CA MET A 1 25.70 28.70 16.55
C MET A 1 25.52 27.37 15.83
N SER A 2 25.56 26.28 16.60
CA SER A 2 24.40 25.46 17.03
C SER A 2 23.79 24.62 15.90
N ILE A 3 24.20 23.34 15.82
CA ILE A 3 23.43 22.10 16.11
C ILE A 3 22.77 21.56 14.81
N ILE A 4 23.43 20.67 14.06
CA ILE A 4 23.29 19.19 14.06
C ILE A 4 21.84 18.70 14.20
N ALA A 5 21.24 18.26 13.09
CA ALA A 5 20.20 17.22 13.11
C ALA A 5 20.86 15.91 12.66
N PHE A 6 20.95 14.99 13.61
CA PHE A 6 21.67 13.73 13.55
C PHE A 6 20.81 12.72 12.77
N ALA A 7 21.14 12.48 11.50
CA ALA A 7 20.56 11.37 10.76
C ALA A 7 21.12 10.07 11.34
N LEU A 8 20.34 9.40 12.20
CA LEU A 8 20.59 8.01 12.58
C LEU A 8 20.24 7.12 11.39
N PHE A 9 21.11 7.10 10.38
CA PHE A 9 21.21 5.96 9.49
C PHE A 9 21.89 4.85 10.27
N ILE A 10 21.09 3.94 10.85
CA ILE A 10 21.64 2.67 11.31
C ILE A 10 22.17 1.96 10.06
N ASN A 11 23.50 1.91 9.97
CA ASN A 11 24.24 1.08 9.02
C ASN A 11 23.94 -0.40 9.33
N TYR A 12 22.87 -0.94 8.78
CA TYR A 12 22.79 -2.39 8.58
C TYR A 12 23.45 -2.70 7.23
N VAL A 13 24.77 -2.91 7.29
CA VAL A 13 25.52 -3.52 6.19
C VAL A 13 25.01 -4.96 6.09
N ILE A 14 24.06 -5.21 5.19
CA ILE A 14 23.69 -6.58 4.84
C ILE A 14 24.86 -7.11 4.00
N PRO A 15 25.63 -8.11 4.48
CA PRO A 15 26.78 -8.62 3.74
C PRO A 15 26.33 -9.13 2.38
N SER A 16 27.13 -8.86 1.35
CA SER A 16 26.89 -9.13 -0.08
C SER A 16 26.75 -10.62 -0.47
N CYS A 17 26.44 -11.50 0.49
CA CYS A 17 26.14 -12.91 0.28
C CYS A 17 24.64 -13.20 0.48
N TYR A 18 23.75 -12.39 -0.10
CA TYR A 18 22.30 -12.69 -0.23
C TYR A 18 21.72 -11.99 -1.47
N ALA A 19 22.42 -12.05 -2.59
CA ALA A 19 21.93 -11.48 -3.85
C ALA A 19 20.91 -12.41 -4.52
N TYR A 20 19.70 -12.48 -3.95
CA TYR A 20 18.46 -12.79 -4.68
C TYR A 20 17.28 -12.20 -3.89
N SER A 21 17.08 -10.89 -3.97
CA SER A 21 15.85 -10.25 -3.49
C SER A 21 14.79 -10.41 -4.56
N ASP A 22 13.94 -11.43 -4.43
CA ASP A 22 12.78 -11.55 -5.31
C ASP A 22 11.82 -10.40 -4.97
N THR A 23 11.52 -9.55 -5.96
CA THR A 23 10.58 -8.43 -5.76
C THR A 23 9.27 -8.78 -6.45
N VAL A 24 8.23 -8.99 -5.66
CA VAL A 24 6.89 -9.32 -6.15
C VAL A 24 5.98 -8.10 -6.09
N HIS A 25 5.16 -7.98 -7.13
CA HIS A 25 4.23 -6.87 -7.30
C HIS A 25 2.82 -7.45 -7.33
N PHE A 26 1.94 -6.89 -6.51
CA PHE A 26 0.53 -7.25 -6.45
C PHE A 26 -0.33 -6.00 -6.57
N GLU A 27 -1.58 -6.22 -6.96
CA GLU A 27 -2.60 -5.19 -7.06
C GLU A 27 -3.86 -5.67 -6.35
N VAL A 28 -4.50 -4.77 -5.62
CA VAL A 28 -5.75 -5.03 -4.91
C VAL A 28 -6.63 -3.81 -5.04
N LYS A 29 -7.93 -3.99 -5.24
CA LYS A 29 -8.86 -2.86 -5.27
C LYS A 29 -9.14 -2.39 -3.85
N GLU A 30 -9.25 -1.08 -3.66
CA GLU A 30 -9.83 -0.58 -2.42
C GLU A 30 -11.28 -1.03 -2.25
N ASN A 31 -11.81 -0.94 -1.02
CA ASN A 31 -13.14 -1.43 -0.65
C ASN A 31 -13.38 -2.93 -0.92
N SER A 32 -12.33 -3.72 -1.19
CA SER A 32 -12.43 -5.17 -1.28
C SER A 32 -12.86 -5.75 0.08
N PRO A 33 -13.71 -6.80 0.11
CA PRO A 33 -14.13 -7.39 1.36
C PRO A 33 -12.93 -7.94 2.15
N PRO A 34 -13.06 -8.11 3.47
CA PRO A 34 -12.04 -8.78 4.26
C PRO A 34 -11.74 -10.19 3.72
N GLN A 35 -10.50 -10.65 3.92
CA GLN A 35 -10.02 -11.94 3.44
C GLN A 35 -9.98 -12.06 1.90
N THR A 36 -9.93 -10.94 1.18
CA THR A 36 -9.72 -10.93 -0.26
C THR A 36 -8.30 -11.41 -0.56
N TYR A 37 -8.18 -12.35 -1.50
CA TYR A 37 -6.90 -12.83 -1.99
C TYR A 37 -6.16 -11.74 -2.77
N VAL A 38 -4.99 -11.34 -2.29
CA VAL A 38 -4.13 -10.33 -2.94
C VAL A 38 -3.11 -11.00 -3.86
N GLY A 39 -2.51 -12.09 -3.39
CA GLY A 39 -1.45 -12.76 -4.12
C GLY A 39 -0.76 -13.85 -3.31
N ARG A 40 0.22 -14.50 -3.93
CA ARG A 40 1.04 -15.53 -3.28
C ARG A 40 2.51 -15.29 -3.58
N ILE A 41 3.33 -15.26 -2.53
CA ILE A 41 4.78 -15.13 -2.68
C ILE A 41 5.44 -16.44 -3.10
N PRO A 42 6.61 -16.39 -3.76
CA PRO A 42 7.38 -17.58 -4.06
C PRO A 42 7.88 -18.24 -2.77
N THR A 43 7.27 -19.38 -2.41
CA THR A 43 7.65 -20.16 -1.22
C THR A 43 8.50 -21.38 -1.55
N LYS A 44 9.35 -21.78 -0.60
CA LYS A 44 10.15 -23.00 -0.62
C LYS A 44 9.59 -23.98 0.40
N ASN A 45 9.63 -25.27 0.08
CA ASN A 45 9.10 -26.30 0.96
C ASN A 45 9.92 -26.39 2.27
N GLY A 46 9.23 -26.49 3.42
CA GLY A 46 9.84 -26.54 4.74
C GLY A 46 10.31 -25.19 5.29
N PHE A 47 9.92 -24.07 4.67
CA PHE A 47 10.17 -22.73 5.19
C PHE A 47 8.87 -22.11 5.70
N HIS A 48 8.98 -21.38 6.81
CA HIS A 48 7.91 -20.53 7.32
C HIS A 48 8.21 -19.08 7.00
N TYR A 49 7.19 -18.30 6.69
CA TYR A 49 7.33 -16.91 6.29
C TYR A 49 6.64 -15.98 7.29
N HIS A 50 7.25 -14.82 7.54
CA HIS A 50 6.67 -13.78 8.38
C HIS A 50 6.96 -12.40 7.80
N ILE A 51 6.06 -11.45 8.06
CA ILE A 51 6.28 -10.04 7.72
C ILE A 51 7.19 -9.44 8.79
N ASN A 52 8.10 -8.55 8.39
CA ASN A 52 8.94 -7.80 9.33
C ASN A 52 8.10 -6.92 10.27
N ASP A 53 8.69 -6.45 11.38
CA ASP A 53 8.00 -5.72 12.46
C ASP A 53 7.18 -4.48 12.01
N ASP A 54 7.52 -3.88 10.87
CA ASP A 54 6.72 -2.83 10.21
C ASP A 54 5.64 -3.43 9.30
N SER A 55 4.86 -4.37 9.82
CA SER A 55 3.82 -5.05 9.04
C SER A 55 2.61 -4.13 8.82
N PRO A 56 2.15 -3.91 7.57
CA PRO A 56 0.91 -3.21 7.34
C PRO A 56 -0.27 -4.01 7.90
N ILE A 57 -1.07 -3.37 8.75
CA ILE A 57 -2.21 -4.00 9.46
C ILE A 57 -3.33 -4.43 8.52
N GLU A 58 -3.33 -3.90 7.28
CA GLU A 58 -4.29 -4.16 6.23
C GLU A 58 -4.07 -5.51 5.54
N PHE A 59 -2.91 -6.15 5.76
CA PHE A 59 -2.55 -7.41 5.12
C PHE A 59 -2.16 -8.47 6.13
N HIS A 60 -2.58 -9.70 5.85
CA HIS A 60 -2.19 -10.89 6.58
C HIS A 60 -1.48 -11.87 5.65
N LEU A 61 -0.38 -12.43 6.12
CA LEU A 61 0.39 -13.46 5.43
C LEU A 61 0.18 -14.82 6.11
N ASP A 62 -0.23 -15.81 5.33
CA ASP A 62 -0.15 -17.21 5.75
C ASP A 62 1.32 -17.69 5.67
N SER A 63 1.85 -18.12 6.82
CA SER A 63 3.25 -18.49 6.99
C SER A 63 3.65 -19.78 6.27
N GLU A 64 2.70 -20.67 5.97
CA GLU A 64 2.95 -21.95 5.30
C GLU A 64 2.71 -21.86 3.80
N THR A 65 1.59 -21.24 3.40
CA THR A 65 1.22 -21.17 1.99
C THR A 65 1.86 -20.00 1.24
N GLY A 66 2.26 -18.95 1.97
CA GLY A 66 2.75 -17.68 1.43
C GLY A 66 1.65 -16.85 0.77
N VAL A 67 0.39 -17.14 1.09
CA VAL A 67 -0.76 -16.40 0.58
C VAL A 67 -0.94 -15.12 1.39
N ILE A 68 -1.13 -14.01 0.68
CA ILE A 68 -1.44 -12.70 1.26
C ILE A 68 -2.93 -12.43 1.05
N VAL A 69 -3.61 -12.09 2.14
CA VAL A 69 -5.03 -11.69 2.14
C VAL A 69 -5.21 -10.34 2.82
N THR A 70 -6.29 -9.64 2.49
CA THR A 70 -6.71 -8.44 3.23
C THR A 70 -7.25 -8.81 4.61
N THR A 71 -7.05 -7.92 5.59
CA THR A 71 -7.63 -8.04 6.93
C THR A 71 -9.00 -7.35 7.00
N ASP A 72 -9.55 -7.22 8.21
CA ASP A 72 -10.77 -6.45 8.47
C ASP A 72 -10.53 -4.92 8.41
N VAL A 73 -9.28 -4.48 8.26
CA VAL A 73 -8.94 -3.06 8.07
C VAL A 73 -9.17 -2.72 6.60
N PRO A 74 -10.04 -1.75 6.28
CA PRO A 74 -10.33 -1.39 4.89
C PRO A 74 -9.11 -0.73 4.24
N LEU A 75 -8.91 -1.06 2.97
CA LEU A 75 -7.96 -0.36 2.11
C LEU A 75 -8.64 0.90 1.56
N ASP A 76 -7.93 2.02 1.65
CA ASP A 76 -8.34 3.32 1.16
C ASP A 76 -7.16 3.95 0.40
N ARG A 77 -7.32 4.16 -0.90
CA ARG A 77 -6.25 4.65 -1.79
C ARG A 77 -5.95 6.12 -1.50
N GLU A 78 -6.93 6.91 -1.08
CA GLU A 78 -6.75 8.31 -0.67
C GLU A 78 -5.82 8.41 0.55
N SER A 79 -5.91 7.45 1.48
CA SER A 79 -5.01 7.34 2.61
C SER A 79 -3.65 6.76 2.23
N ASN A 80 -3.61 5.62 1.52
CA ASN A 80 -2.37 5.00 1.09
C ASN A 80 -2.52 4.17 -0.20
N ALA A 81 -1.91 4.65 -1.28
CA ALA A 81 -1.96 3.98 -2.58
C ALA A 81 -0.92 2.85 -2.76
N LEU A 82 0.13 2.79 -1.93
CA LEU A 82 1.27 1.91 -2.14
C LEU A 82 1.84 1.37 -0.83
N TYR A 83 1.80 0.05 -0.67
CA TYR A 83 2.42 -0.65 0.45
C TYR A 83 3.72 -1.31 0.02
N ASN A 84 4.80 -1.05 0.76
CA ASN A 84 6.12 -1.63 0.51
C ASN A 84 6.65 -2.24 1.80
N PHE A 85 6.83 -3.56 1.82
CA PHE A 85 7.33 -4.27 2.98
C PHE A 85 8.15 -5.51 2.58
N VAL A 86 8.83 -6.10 3.55
CA VAL A 86 9.68 -7.27 3.35
C VAL A 86 9.12 -8.46 4.12
N ILE A 87 9.06 -9.61 3.46
CA ILE A 87 8.77 -10.90 4.06
C ILE A 87 10.08 -11.65 4.23
N LEU A 88 10.26 -12.26 5.40
CA LEU A 88 11.44 -13.02 5.76
C LEU A 88 11.07 -14.50 5.91
N SER A 89 11.88 -15.38 5.33
CA SER A 89 11.78 -16.81 5.62
C SER A 89 12.43 -17.19 6.94
N SER A 90 12.04 -18.35 7.46
CA SER A 90 12.76 -19.08 8.52
C SER A 90 14.19 -19.41 8.09
N SER A 91 15.01 -19.89 9.02
CA SER A 91 16.42 -20.17 8.78
C SER A 91 16.68 -21.20 7.66
N PRO A 92 17.55 -20.90 6.67
CA PRO A 92 18.22 -19.62 6.41
C PRO A 92 17.27 -18.53 5.89
N THR A 93 17.43 -17.30 6.41
CA THR A 93 16.57 -16.17 6.07
C THR A 93 16.76 -15.71 4.63
N TYR A 94 15.70 -15.77 3.83
CA TYR A 94 15.61 -15.21 2.50
C TYR A 94 14.63 -14.03 2.52
N PRO A 95 15.09 -12.80 2.20
CA PRO A 95 14.22 -11.64 2.11
C PRO A 95 13.49 -11.61 0.76
N ILE A 96 12.19 -11.37 0.80
CA ILE A 96 11.33 -11.16 -0.37
C ILE A 96 10.71 -9.78 -0.23
N GLN A 97 10.93 -8.92 -1.22
CA GLN A 97 10.34 -7.58 -1.23
C GLN A 97 8.95 -7.65 -1.86
N VAL A 98 7.94 -7.14 -1.14
CA VAL A 98 6.56 -7.10 -1.61
C VAL A 98 6.14 -5.67 -1.83
N LYS A 99 5.55 -5.41 -3.00
CA LYS A 99 4.92 -4.13 -3.33
C LYS A 99 3.47 -4.37 -3.69
N ILE A 100 2.55 -3.75 -2.94
CA ILE A 100 1.12 -3.85 -3.19
C ILE A 100 0.61 -2.48 -3.61
N ARG A 101 0.01 -2.41 -4.81
CA ARG A 101 -0.65 -1.21 -5.32
C ARG A 101 -2.15 -1.31 -5.07
N VAL A 102 -2.69 -0.29 -4.41
CA VAL A 102 -4.14 -0.14 -4.26
C VAL A 102 -4.70 0.47 -5.54
N LEU A 103 -5.66 -0.21 -6.13
CA LEU A 103 -6.37 0.25 -7.32
C LEU A 103 -7.57 1.10 -6.90
N ASP A 104 -7.68 2.24 -7.57
CA ASP A 104 -8.72 3.24 -7.39
C ASP A 104 -10.11 2.69 -7.76
N VAL A 105 -11.07 3.00 -6.91
CA VAL A 105 -12.50 2.82 -7.08
C VAL A 105 -13.12 4.19 -6.91
N ASN A 106 -14.02 4.57 -7.82
CA ASN A 106 -14.67 5.87 -7.77
C ASN A 106 -15.75 5.91 -6.67
N ASP A 107 -15.32 5.95 -5.40
CA ASP A 107 -16.16 6.09 -4.20
C ASP A 107 -16.20 7.52 -3.65
N ASN A 108 -15.32 8.40 -4.14
CA ASN A 108 -15.29 9.81 -3.81
C ASN A 108 -16.13 10.65 -4.80
N GLY A 109 -17.17 11.31 -4.29
CA GLY A 109 -18.01 12.22 -5.05
C GLY A 109 -17.42 13.62 -5.22
N PRO A 110 -17.88 14.41 -6.20
CA PRO A 110 -17.44 15.79 -6.36
C PRO A 110 -17.89 16.65 -5.16
N ILE A 111 -16.98 17.50 -4.65
CA ILE A 111 -17.28 18.48 -3.62
C ILE A 111 -17.36 19.86 -4.27
N TRP A 112 -18.51 20.52 -4.14
CA TRP A 112 -18.68 21.91 -4.57
C TRP A 112 -18.12 22.86 -3.51
N PRO A 113 -17.32 23.87 -3.87
CA PRO A 113 -16.84 24.84 -2.90
C PRO A 113 -17.95 25.76 -2.36
N ASP A 114 -17.92 26.04 -1.07
CA ASP A 114 -18.92 26.90 -0.39
C ASP A 114 -18.97 28.34 -0.92
N TYR A 115 -17.91 28.82 -1.60
CA TYR A 115 -17.87 30.16 -2.18
C TYR A 115 -18.77 30.32 -3.41
N ILE A 116 -19.35 29.23 -3.93
CA ILE A 116 -20.43 29.32 -4.93
C ILE A 116 -21.73 29.69 -4.20
N ASN A 117 -21.87 30.97 -3.85
CA ASN A 117 -23.16 31.53 -3.46
C ASN A 117 -24.06 31.56 -4.71
N THR A 118 -25.04 30.65 -4.78
CA THR A 118 -25.96 30.48 -5.92
C THR A 118 -27.04 31.56 -5.98
N ASN A 119 -26.64 32.83 -6.06
CA ASN A 119 -27.49 33.90 -6.58
C ASN A 119 -26.99 34.27 -7.99
N LEU A 120 -27.22 33.36 -8.92
CA LEU A 120 -26.93 33.57 -10.34
C LEU A 120 -28.15 34.22 -11.00
N THR A 121 -27.96 35.40 -11.56
CA THR A 121 -28.99 36.11 -12.32
C THR A 121 -28.59 36.18 -13.79
N PHE A 122 -29.50 35.75 -14.66
CA PHE A 122 -29.31 35.82 -16.12
C PHE A 122 -30.29 36.83 -16.72
N SER A 123 -29.83 37.57 -17.72
CA SER A 123 -30.69 38.45 -18.50
C SER A 123 -31.57 37.61 -19.42
N GLU A 124 -32.85 37.97 -19.58
CA GLU A 124 -33.74 37.34 -20.56
C GLU A 124 -33.24 37.50 -22.02
N SER A 125 -32.40 38.52 -22.25
CA SER A 125 -31.78 38.82 -23.55
C SER A 125 -30.40 38.16 -23.72
N ALA A 126 -30.03 37.22 -22.84
CA ALA A 126 -28.74 36.56 -22.92
C ALA A 126 -28.61 35.75 -24.24
N PRO A 127 -27.46 35.86 -24.94
CA PRO A 127 -27.23 35.07 -26.14
C PRO A 127 -27.08 33.58 -25.79
N ILE A 128 -27.29 32.73 -26.79
CA ILE A 128 -27.14 31.28 -26.68
C ILE A 128 -25.70 30.95 -26.22
N GLY A 129 -25.59 30.20 -25.11
CA GLY A 129 -24.31 29.75 -24.55
C GLY A 129 -23.77 30.58 -23.37
N THR A 130 -24.63 31.38 -22.71
CA THR A 130 -24.32 32.07 -21.44
C THR A 130 -24.74 31.20 -20.26
#